data_AF-A0A1Y1CPH1-F1
#
_entry.id   AF-A0A1Y1CPH1-F1
#
_cell.length_a   1.000
_cell.length_b   1.000
_cell.length_c   1.000
_cell.angle_alpha   90.00
_cell.angle_beta   90.00
_cell.angle_gamma   90.00
#
_symmetry.space_group_name_H-M   'P 1'
#
loop_
_entity.id
_entity.type
_entity.pdbx_description
1 polymer ?
#
loop_
_entity_poly.entity_id
_entity_poly.type
_entity_poly.pdbx_seq_one_letter_code
_entity_poly.pdbx_strand_id
1 'polypeptide(L)'
;MQNFTFVEKVLWAKCGSIVFKTPDIVLTHDNTVSIKKTFENMGGEKVKNPDQLLVVLDHNAPPTNAKLATDYQTVRELVQEQGIKKFYDAGSGICHQIMSYHAKPGMIIVGSDSHTCTAGAFNALAVGIDRTEAAGLWKRSETWFRVPESIKITLNGQLPEGVYAKDLSLWIIGMIGSAGANYMSIEYHGDGVKNLSISERMTLANLASEMGAKNAVFPPDQVLEAFYGEKVKGIWADEGARYFKEYEIDLSDLVPLVAAPHHVDNVKSIAEVKGVKLNQGLIGTCTNGRLEDLRIAAKILDGKQVAAGFQLLVAPASKEIYLDAIKEGIITKLMKAGATILGSSCGPCLGTGQGIPADGFTVISTANRNFLGRMGNKNAQIYLASPATVACSALTGEITDPRTDASYQIKFPFQKEQNATILIQESDNRKSNGVWDYSDVDHLNTDQMFAGNLTYEVLSSDPAGIHPHLFKGFDDSFAGRVEEGDILIGGENFGCGSSREHPAVGLAHAGVRAVVVKSVNRIFYRSAINQGLLLIVSREIVGSYQKNDVLTLDFQEGVVHIGEKRFEIPALPDKLQQIIKSKGLVNWVRTVI
;
A
#
# COMPACT_ATOMS: atom_id res chain seq x y z
N MET A 1 23.67 -19.91 -14.33
CA MET A 1 22.79 -19.81 -13.15
C MET A 1 21.89 -18.61 -13.36
N GLN A 2 20.63 -18.67 -12.92
CA GLN A 2 19.72 -17.53 -13.04
C GLN A 2 20.00 -16.58 -11.86
N ASN A 3 20.30 -15.32 -12.16
CA ASN A 3 20.53 -14.29 -11.14
C ASN A 3 19.19 -13.79 -10.61
N PHE A 4 18.99 -13.83 -9.30
CA PHE A 4 17.73 -13.47 -8.66
C PHE A 4 17.75 -12.05 -8.09
N THR A 5 16.64 -11.36 -8.28
CA THR A 5 16.28 -10.16 -7.51
C THR A 5 16.11 -10.50 -6.02
N PHE A 6 16.05 -9.48 -5.15
CA PHE A 6 15.83 -9.66 -3.71
C PHE A 6 14.60 -10.53 -3.43
N VAL A 7 13.46 -10.20 -4.04
CA VAL A 7 12.19 -10.89 -3.76
C VAL A 7 12.19 -12.33 -4.25
N GLU A 8 12.82 -12.60 -5.40
CA GLU A 8 13.03 -13.96 -5.91
C GLU A 8 13.91 -14.79 -4.97
N LYS A 9 14.93 -14.19 -4.35
CA LYS A 9 15.77 -14.86 -3.34
C LYS A 9 15.01 -15.14 -2.05
N VAL A 10 14.30 -14.15 -1.51
CA VAL A 10 13.53 -14.31 -0.26
C VAL A 10 12.46 -15.39 -0.42
N LEU A 11 11.75 -15.39 -1.55
CA LEU A 11 10.72 -16.39 -1.83
C LEU A 11 11.28 -17.70 -2.39
N TRP A 12 12.54 -17.70 -2.82
CA TRP A 12 13.23 -18.82 -3.47
C TRP A 12 12.44 -19.39 -4.66
N ALA A 13 12.01 -18.49 -5.55
CA ALA A 13 11.24 -18.82 -6.74
C ALA A 13 11.37 -17.71 -7.79
N LYS A 14 11.14 -18.06 -9.06
CA LYS A 14 11.21 -17.12 -10.17
C LYS A 14 10.02 -16.15 -10.14
N CYS A 15 10.21 -14.97 -10.72
CA CYS A 15 9.12 -14.03 -11.00
C CYS A 15 7.89 -14.74 -11.61
N GLY A 16 6.69 -14.35 -11.14
CA GLY A 16 5.41 -14.91 -11.57
C GLY A 16 5.00 -16.20 -10.84
N SER A 17 5.93 -16.94 -10.23
CA SER A 17 5.60 -18.14 -9.44
C SER A 17 4.73 -17.79 -8.23
N ILE A 18 3.85 -18.70 -7.85
CA ILE A 18 3.11 -18.61 -6.59
C ILE A 18 3.71 -19.62 -5.62
N VAL A 19 4.08 -19.16 -4.42
CA VAL A 19 4.67 -20.02 -3.39
C VAL A 19 3.91 -19.87 -2.08
N PHE A 20 3.91 -20.91 -1.25
CA PHE A 20 3.44 -20.81 0.14
C PHE A 20 4.63 -20.60 1.06
N LYS A 21 4.55 -19.61 1.94
CA LYS A 21 5.57 -19.31 2.95
C LYS A 21 4.89 -19.01 4.28
N THR A 22 5.64 -19.25 5.35
CA THR A 22 5.30 -18.83 6.71
C THR A 22 5.92 -17.45 6.94
N PRO A 23 5.12 -16.39 7.12
CA PRO A 23 5.65 -15.10 7.57
C PRO A 23 6.30 -15.21 8.96
N ASP A 24 7.34 -14.43 9.22
CA ASP A 24 7.93 -14.29 10.56
C ASP A 24 7.04 -13.44 11.48
N ILE A 25 6.38 -12.43 10.91
CA ILE A 25 5.46 -11.53 11.62
C ILE A 25 4.17 -11.38 10.82
N VAL A 26 3.04 -11.49 11.52
CA VAL A 26 1.70 -11.14 11.05
C VAL A 26 1.21 -9.96 11.89
N LEU A 27 1.31 -8.76 11.33
CA LEU A 27 0.84 -7.52 11.94
C LEU A 27 -0.68 -7.40 11.79
N THR A 28 -1.39 -7.24 12.90
CA THR A 28 -2.79 -6.79 12.89
C THR A 28 -2.94 -5.58 13.79
N HIS A 29 -4.00 -4.81 13.56
CA HIS A 29 -4.25 -3.59 14.33
C HIS A 29 -5.69 -3.58 14.86
N ASP A 30 -6.33 -2.43 15.03
CA ASP A 30 -7.74 -2.29 15.44
C ASP A 30 -8.70 -3.27 14.71
N ASN A 31 -8.38 -3.61 13.45
CA ASN A 31 -9.14 -4.58 12.65
C ASN A 31 -9.05 -6.03 13.14
N THR A 32 -8.26 -6.32 14.17
CA THR A 32 -8.14 -7.63 14.85
C THR A 32 -9.50 -8.16 15.30
N VAL A 33 -10.42 -7.29 15.75
CA VAL A 33 -11.80 -7.68 16.10
C VAL A 33 -12.56 -8.26 14.90
N SER A 34 -12.34 -7.70 13.70
CA SER A 34 -12.96 -8.19 12.48
C SER A 34 -12.29 -9.48 12.00
N ILE A 35 -10.98 -9.59 12.16
CA ILE A 35 -10.21 -10.79 11.80
C ILE A 35 -10.61 -11.96 12.68
N LYS A 36 -10.82 -11.75 13.99
CA LYS A 36 -11.34 -12.74 14.94
C LYS A 36 -12.65 -13.36 14.45
N LYS A 37 -13.62 -12.55 14.04
CA LYS A 37 -14.90 -13.03 13.50
C LYS A 37 -14.72 -13.90 12.26
N THR A 38 -13.85 -13.47 11.33
CA THR A 38 -13.54 -14.26 10.13
C THR A 38 -12.82 -15.57 10.46
N PHE A 39 -11.89 -15.53 11.42
CA PHE A 39 -11.17 -16.70 11.91
C PHE A 39 -12.13 -17.74 12.55
N GLU A 40 -13.05 -17.29 13.40
CA GLU A 40 -14.11 -18.13 13.98
C GLU A 40 -15.03 -18.71 12.90
N ASN A 41 -15.43 -17.87 11.93
CA ASN A 41 -16.23 -18.32 10.78
C ASN A 41 -15.51 -19.39 9.95
N MET A 42 -14.17 -19.35 9.88
CA MET A 42 -13.36 -20.38 9.25
C MET A 42 -13.24 -21.66 10.10
N GLY A 43 -13.91 -21.75 11.26
CA GLY A 43 -13.77 -22.83 12.23
C GLY A 43 -12.43 -22.76 12.96
N GLY A 44 -11.94 -21.55 13.23
CA GLY A 44 -10.74 -21.30 14.03
C GLY A 44 -11.09 -21.10 15.50
N GLU A 45 -10.47 -21.89 16.37
CA GLU A 45 -10.63 -21.79 17.83
C GLU A 45 -9.34 -21.30 18.50
N LYS A 46 -8.20 -21.85 18.06
CA LYS A 46 -6.87 -21.51 18.57
C LYS A 46 -5.97 -21.03 17.46
N VAL A 47 -5.32 -19.88 17.64
CA VAL A 47 -4.29 -19.38 16.74
C VAL A 47 -3.15 -20.39 16.71
N LYS A 48 -2.81 -20.86 15.51
CA LYS A 48 -1.82 -21.93 15.31
C LYS A 48 -0.41 -21.54 15.75
N ASN A 49 -0.02 -20.28 15.55
CA ASN A 49 1.26 -19.74 16.03
C ASN A 49 1.09 -18.32 16.61
N PRO A 50 0.81 -18.19 17.92
CA PRO A 50 0.66 -16.88 18.57
C PRO A 50 1.93 -16.03 18.56
N ASP A 51 3.11 -16.65 18.55
CA ASP A 51 4.39 -15.93 18.49
C ASP A 51 4.62 -15.27 17.12
N GLN A 52 3.85 -15.63 16.08
CA GLN A 52 3.87 -14.95 14.77
C GLN A 52 3.14 -13.60 14.82
N LEU A 53 2.20 -13.41 15.74
CA LEU A 53 1.33 -12.24 15.76
C LEU A 53 1.98 -11.04 16.44
N LEU A 54 1.86 -9.88 15.80
CA LEU A 54 2.12 -8.56 16.36
C LEU A 54 0.80 -7.78 16.31
N VAL A 55 0.22 -7.47 17.47
CA VAL A 55 -1.09 -6.81 17.57
C VAL A 55 -0.91 -5.42 18.15
N VAL A 56 -1.39 -4.39 17.46
CA VAL A 56 -1.21 -2.98 17.87
C VAL A 56 -2.52 -2.21 17.84
N LEU A 57 -2.86 -1.46 18.90
CA LEU A 57 -4.03 -0.57 18.90
C LEU A 57 -3.59 0.87 18.65
N ASP A 58 -3.85 1.40 17.45
CA ASP A 58 -3.26 2.68 17.02
C ASP A 58 -4.14 3.57 16.14
N HIS A 59 -5.14 3.04 15.42
CA HIS A 59 -5.89 3.86 14.46
C HIS A 59 -6.77 4.89 15.18
N ASN A 60 -7.26 4.54 16.36
CA ASN A 60 -8.07 5.40 17.21
C ASN A 60 -7.66 5.27 18.67
N ALA A 61 -6.38 5.52 18.97
CA ALA A 61 -5.84 5.40 20.31
C ALA A 61 -5.58 6.78 20.94
N PRO A 62 -6.19 7.12 22.09
CA PRO A 62 -7.23 6.38 22.82
C PRO A 62 -8.59 6.33 22.07
N PRO A 63 -9.48 5.37 22.40
CA PRO A 63 -10.75 5.19 21.69
C PRO A 63 -11.64 6.43 21.77
N THR A 64 -12.24 6.81 20.64
CA THR A 64 -13.04 8.03 20.49
C THR A 64 -14.52 7.87 20.86
N ASN A 65 -14.98 6.63 21.04
CA ASN A 65 -16.36 6.32 21.42
C ASN A 65 -16.45 4.95 22.13
N ALA A 66 -17.59 4.68 22.75
CA ALA A 66 -17.84 3.47 23.53
C ALA A 66 -17.73 2.18 22.72
N LYS A 67 -18.23 2.15 21.47
CA LYS A 67 -18.16 0.96 20.61
C LYS A 67 -16.71 0.55 20.38
N LEU A 68 -15.85 1.50 20.02
CA LEU A 68 -14.44 1.25 19.78
C LEU A 68 -13.72 0.83 21.07
N ALA A 69 -14.08 1.43 22.22
CA ALA A 69 -13.54 1.00 23.51
C ALA A 69 -13.89 -0.48 23.80
N THR A 70 -15.11 -0.92 23.46
CA THR A 70 -15.51 -2.33 23.53
C THR A 70 -14.74 -3.20 22.55
N ASP A 71 -14.56 -2.76 21.30
CA ASP A 71 -13.77 -3.51 20.30
C ASP A 71 -12.31 -3.70 20.80
N TYR A 72 -11.69 -2.68 21.40
CA TYR A 72 -10.37 -2.79 22.01
C TYR A 72 -10.33 -3.78 23.18
N GLN A 73 -11.37 -3.79 24.00
CA GLN A 73 -11.49 -4.75 25.10
C GLN A 73 -11.55 -6.19 24.57
N THR A 74 -12.32 -6.45 23.50
CA THR A 74 -12.34 -7.76 22.83
C THR A 74 -10.97 -8.15 22.27
N VAL A 75 -10.17 -7.20 21.78
CA VAL A 75 -8.80 -7.49 21.32
C VAL A 75 -7.90 -7.88 22.49
N ARG A 76 -7.99 -7.19 23.63
CA ARG A 76 -7.22 -7.53 24.84
C ARG A 76 -7.55 -8.94 25.34
N GLU A 77 -8.83 -9.28 25.39
CA GLU A 77 -9.32 -10.62 25.77
C GLU A 77 -8.76 -11.69 24.83
N LEU A 78 -8.87 -11.49 23.51
CA LEU A 78 -8.31 -12.40 22.52
C LEU A 78 -6.79 -12.59 22.70
N VAL A 79 -6.05 -11.50 22.89
CA VAL A 79 -4.59 -11.54 23.10
C VAL A 79 -4.24 -12.39 24.31
N GLN A 80 -4.98 -12.22 25.42
CA GLN A 80 -4.78 -13.01 26.63
C GLN A 80 -5.15 -14.49 26.42
N GLU A 81 -6.32 -14.76 25.85
CA GLU A 81 -6.84 -16.11 25.59
C GLU A 81 -5.91 -16.93 24.67
N GLN A 82 -5.39 -16.29 23.62
CA GLN A 82 -4.54 -16.94 22.62
C GLN A 82 -3.06 -16.93 22.98
N GLY A 83 -2.67 -16.27 24.08
CA GLY A 83 -1.28 -16.18 24.54
C GLY A 83 -0.38 -15.37 23.60
N ILE A 84 -0.90 -14.30 22.99
CA ILE A 84 -0.15 -13.44 22.08
C ILE A 84 0.76 -12.50 22.89
N LYS A 85 2.07 -12.64 22.73
CA LYS A 85 3.06 -11.87 23.53
C LYS A 85 3.38 -10.49 22.97
N LYS A 86 3.36 -10.33 21.65
CA LYS A 86 3.69 -9.05 20.98
C LYS A 86 2.42 -8.21 20.83
N PHE A 87 1.87 -7.80 21.96
CA PHE A 87 0.72 -6.89 22.01
C PHE A 87 1.14 -5.51 22.49
N TYR A 88 0.69 -4.49 21.77
CA TYR A 88 0.93 -3.09 22.07
C TYR A 88 -0.41 -2.37 22.19
N ASP A 89 -0.73 -1.98 23.42
CA ASP A 89 -2.02 -1.36 23.75
C ASP A 89 -2.08 0.11 23.24
N ALA A 90 -3.28 0.69 23.29
CA ALA A 90 -3.56 2.06 22.93
C ALA A 90 -2.60 3.03 23.65
N GLY A 91 -1.92 3.86 22.85
CA GLY A 91 -0.92 4.81 23.33
C GLY A 91 0.53 4.32 23.23
N SER A 92 0.77 3.08 22.78
CA SER A 92 2.13 2.58 22.53
C SER A 92 2.75 3.22 21.28
N GLY A 93 1.99 3.34 20.19
CA GLY A 93 2.48 3.89 18.94
C GLY A 93 1.79 3.32 17.72
N ILE A 94 2.12 3.88 16.56
CA ILE A 94 1.55 3.50 15.27
C ILE A 94 2.14 2.15 14.82
N CYS A 95 1.30 1.26 14.31
CA CYS A 95 1.60 -0.14 14.05
C CYS A 95 2.87 -0.36 13.22
N HIS A 96 3.16 0.46 12.21
CA HIS A 96 4.40 0.34 11.43
C HIS A 96 5.64 0.78 12.18
N GLN A 97 5.51 1.79 13.05
CA GLN A 97 6.61 2.20 13.93
C GLN A 97 6.87 1.13 14.99
N ILE A 98 5.81 0.55 15.56
CA ILE A 98 5.96 -0.57 16.50
C ILE A 98 6.57 -1.80 15.80
N MET A 99 6.10 -2.15 14.60
CA MET A 99 6.65 -3.23 13.78
C MET A 99 8.14 -3.03 13.49
N SER A 100 8.60 -1.78 13.34
CA SER A 100 10.02 -1.48 13.12
C SER A 100 10.93 -1.96 14.25
N TYR A 101 10.42 -2.08 15.48
CA TYR A 101 11.18 -2.61 16.62
C TYR A 101 11.34 -4.14 16.59
N HIS A 102 10.59 -4.83 15.72
CA HIS A 102 10.62 -6.29 15.55
C HIS A 102 11.20 -6.73 14.20
N ALA A 103 11.17 -5.85 13.21
CA ALA A 103 11.68 -6.15 11.88
C ALA A 103 13.17 -6.47 11.92
N LYS A 104 13.58 -7.50 11.19
CA LYS A 104 14.98 -7.92 11.03
C LYS A 104 15.28 -8.26 9.56
N PRO A 105 16.56 -8.18 9.14
CA PRO A 105 16.98 -8.57 7.81
C PRO A 105 16.52 -9.98 7.42
N GLY A 106 16.03 -10.11 6.20
CA GLY A 106 15.59 -11.39 5.63
C GLY A 106 14.20 -11.88 6.07
N MET A 107 13.53 -11.19 7.00
CA MET A 107 12.18 -11.58 7.43
C MET A 107 11.16 -11.43 6.30
N ILE A 108 10.15 -12.31 6.31
CA ILE A 108 8.88 -12.14 5.60
C ILE A 108 7.86 -11.60 6.60
N ILE A 109 7.43 -10.35 6.39
CA ILE A 109 6.48 -9.67 7.25
C ILE A 109 5.20 -9.41 6.45
N VAL A 110 4.06 -9.75 7.03
CA VAL A 110 2.76 -9.43 6.47
C VAL A 110 1.94 -8.64 7.46
N GLY A 111 1.01 -7.82 6.98
CA GLY A 111 0.14 -7.08 7.88
C GLY A 111 -1.18 -6.72 7.24
N SER A 112 -2.25 -6.71 8.04
CA SER A 112 -3.59 -6.31 7.61
C SER A 112 -3.74 -4.80 7.36
N ASP A 113 -2.65 -4.15 6.93
CA ASP A 113 -2.50 -2.75 6.59
C ASP A 113 -1.56 -2.58 5.39
N SER A 114 -1.87 -1.63 4.49
CA SER A 114 -1.14 -1.39 3.24
C SER A 114 0.28 -0.85 3.40
N HIS A 115 0.61 -0.17 4.50
CA HIS A 115 1.90 0.45 4.75
C HIS A 115 2.85 -0.45 5.53
N THR A 116 2.48 -1.73 5.70
CA THR A 116 3.37 -2.79 6.21
C THR A 116 4.70 -2.82 5.45
N CYS A 117 4.72 -2.43 4.17
CA CYS A 117 5.93 -2.27 3.36
C CYS A 117 7.02 -1.38 3.99
N THR A 118 6.69 -0.54 4.99
CA THR A 118 7.66 0.22 5.80
C THR A 118 8.80 -0.65 6.35
N ALA A 119 8.54 -1.92 6.67
CA ALA A 119 9.56 -2.84 7.18
C ALA A 119 10.67 -3.18 6.16
N GLY A 120 10.48 -2.87 4.88
CA GLY A 120 11.54 -3.06 3.88
C GLY A 120 12.77 -2.17 4.07
N ALA A 121 12.68 -1.13 4.89
CA ALA A 121 13.83 -0.37 5.40
C ALA A 121 14.84 -1.23 6.17
N PHE A 122 14.39 -2.36 6.71
CA PHE A 122 15.19 -3.31 7.50
C PHE A 122 15.62 -4.54 6.70
N ASN A 123 15.68 -4.43 5.36
CA ASN A 123 16.01 -5.54 4.48
C ASN A 123 15.02 -6.74 4.59
N ALA A 124 13.73 -6.45 4.82
CA ALA A 124 12.67 -7.45 4.94
C ALA A 124 11.72 -7.42 3.73
N LEU A 125 11.16 -8.58 3.36
CA LEU A 125 10.01 -8.64 2.45
C LEU A 125 8.74 -8.33 3.25
N ALA A 126 8.23 -7.11 3.13
CA ALA A 126 7.10 -6.66 3.91
C ALA A 126 5.88 -6.33 3.02
N VAL A 127 4.74 -6.98 3.26
CA VAL A 127 3.59 -6.99 2.33
C VAL A 127 2.28 -6.73 3.06
N GLY A 128 1.46 -5.80 2.54
CA GLY A 128 0.08 -5.64 2.97
C GLY A 128 -0.81 -6.80 2.50
N ILE A 129 -1.66 -7.29 3.39
CA ILE A 129 -2.63 -8.38 3.18
C ILE A 129 -4.01 -7.94 3.63
N ASP A 130 -5.06 -8.68 3.26
CA ASP A 130 -6.40 -8.39 3.77
C ASP A 130 -6.72 -9.14 5.09
N ARG A 131 -7.88 -8.82 5.66
CA ARG A 131 -8.36 -9.41 6.92
C ARG A 131 -8.66 -10.91 6.80
N THR A 132 -9.10 -11.37 5.63
CA THR A 132 -9.43 -12.78 5.37
C THR A 132 -8.16 -13.63 5.32
N GLU A 133 -7.10 -13.10 4.71
CA GLU A 133 -5.79 -13.74 4.68
C GLU A 133 -5.14 -13.75 6.06
N ALA A 134 -5.28 -12.67 6.84
CA ALA A 134 -4.84 -12.65 8.22
C ALA A 134 -5.54 -13.75 9.05
N ALA A 135 -6.87 -13.92 8.89
CA ALA A 135 -7.61 -15.00 9.54
C ALA A 135 -7.14 -16.39 9.07
N GLY A 136 -6.89 -16.57 7.77
CA GLY A 136 -6.32 -17.80 7.23
C GLY A 136 -4.93 -18.12 7.80
N LEU A 137 -4.09 -17.10 7.97
CA LEU A 137 -2.78 -17.19 8.63
C LEU A 137 -2.90 -17.57 10.12
N TRP A 138 -3.87 -17.03 10.85
CA TRP A 138 -4.10 -17.43 12.24
C TRP A 138 -4.41 -18.92 12.35
N LYS A 139 -5.12 -19.49 11.38
CA LYS A 139 -5.46 -20.92 11.35
C LYS A 139 -4.32 -21.80 10.80
N ARG A 140 -3.52 -21.32 9.84
CA ARG A 140 -2.57 -22.16 9.09
C ARG A 140 -1.09 -21.82 9.28
N SER A 141 -0.77 -20.63 9.76
CA SER A 141 0.57 -20.01 9.87
C SER A 141 1.30 -19.74 8.56
N GLU A 142 0.80 -20.27 7.43
CA GLU A 142 1.34 -20.06 6.08
C GLU A 142 0.30 -19.37 5.19
N THR A 143 0.78 -18.64 4.17
CA THR A 143 -0.06 -18.07 3.11
C THR A 143 0.68 -18.09 1.77
N TRP A 144 -0.06 -17.79 0.70
CA TRP A 144 0.46 -17.73 -0.65
C TRP A 144 1.08 -16.36 -0.97
N PHE A 145 2.09 -16.37 -1.84
CA PHE A 145 2.77 -15.20 -2.38
C PHE A 145 3.03 -15.41 -3.87
N ARG A 146 2.47 -14.55 -4.74
CA ARG A 146 3.01 -14.39 -6.10
C ARG A 146 4.34 -13.63 -6.01
N VAL A 147 5.41 -14.20 -6.58
CA VAL A 147 6.70 -13.52 -6.74
C VAL A 147 6.49 -12.39 -7.76
N PRO A 148 6.62 -11.12 -7.33
CA PRO A 148 6.36 -10.00 -8.22
C PRO A 148 7.55 -9.74 -9.16
N GLU A 149 7.28 -9.03 -10.26
CA GLU A 149 8.29 -8.33 -11.03
C GLU A 149 9.00 -7.29 -10.14
N SER A 150 10.27 -6.97 -10.43
CA SER A 150 11.06 -6.01 -9.64
C SER A 150 11.45 -4.78 -10.46
N ILE A 151 11.42 -3.60 -9.82
CA ILE A 151 11.94 -2.33 -10.32
C ILE A 151 13.23 -2.01 -9.55
N LYS A 152 14.28 -1.62 -10.27
CA LYS A 152 15.49 -1.05 -9.68
C LYS A 152 15.44 0.46 -9.72
N ILE A 153 15.66 1.11 -8.59
CA ILE A 153 15.84 2.56 -8.51
C ILE A 153 17.26 2.83 -7.99
N THR A 154 18.13 3.30 -8.87
CA THR A 154 19.51 3.68 -8.53
C THR A 154 19.53 5.14 -8.11
N LEU A 155 19.91 5.40 -6.86
CA LEU A 155 20.05 6.75 -6.29
C LEU A 155 21.53 7.14 -6.30
N ASN A 156 21.85 8.25 -6.95
CA ASN A 156 23.22 8.76 -7.05
C ASN A 156 23.38 10.07 -6.26
N GLY A 157 24.51 10.25 -5.57
CA GLY A 157 24.82 11.50 -4.87
C GLY A 157 24.12 11.67 -3.52
N GLN A 158 23.70 12.90 -3.18
CA GLN A 158 23.08 13.23 -1.89
C GLN A 158 21.96 14.26 -2.05
N LEU A 159 20.98 14.22 -1.14
CA LEU A 159 19.91 15.20 -1.11
C LEU A 159 20.45 16.61 -0.77
N PRO A 160 20.02 17.66 -1.49
CA PRO A 160 20.36 19.04 -1.15
C PRO A 160 19.81 19.46 0.22
N GLU A 161 20.38 20.51 0.81
CA GLU A 161 19.82 21.10 2.02
C GLU A 161 18.37 21.56 1.79
N GLY A 162 17.49 21.28 2.75
CA GLY A 162 16.06 21.59 2.66
C GLY A 162 15.24 20.57 1.87
N VAL A 163 15.88 19.56 1.27
CA VAL A 163 15.21 18.44 0.58
C VAL A 163 15.31 17.19 1.44
N TYR A 164 14.20 16.47 1.61
CA TYR A 164 14.11 15.33 2.53
C TYR A 164 13.62 14.07 1.82
N ALA A 165 13.72 12.93 2.51
CA ALA A 165 13.25 11.63 2.02
C ALA A 165 11.78 11.60 1.53
N LYS A 166 10.94 12.46 2.12
CA LYS A 166 9.57 12.68 1.68
C LYS A 166 9.51 13.27 0.27
N ASP A 167 10.35 14.27 -0.02
CA ASP A 167 10.45 14.90 -1.34
C ASP A 167 10.96 13.88 -2.37
N LEU A 168 11.96 13.06 -2.04
CA LEU A 168 12.42 11.95 -2.90
C LEU A 168 11.30 10.94 -3.21
N SER A 169 10.49 10.60 -2.21
CA SER A 169 9.35 9.71 -2.43
C SER A 169 8.30 10.34 -3.35
N LEU A 170 8.00 11.63 -3.17
CA LEU A 170 7.10 12.36 -4.06
C LEU A 170 7.67 12.50 -5.47
N TRP A 171 8.98 12.71 -5.61
CA TRP A 171 9.65 12.76 -6.89
C TRP A 171 9.45 11.45 -7.67
N ILE A 172 9.72 10.31 -7.03
CA ILE A 172 9.51 9.00 -7.63
C ILE A 172 8.03 8.79 -7.98
N ILE A 173 7.10 9.10 -7.07
CA ILE A 173 5.66 8.95 -7.33
C ILE A 173 5.20 9.83 -8.50
N GLY A 174 5.64 11.08 -8.57
CA GLY A 174 5.29 11.97 -9.68
C GLY A 174 5.89 11.52 -11.02
N MET A 175 7.08 10.92 -10.98
CA MET A 175 7.75 10.36 -12.16
C MET A 175 7.04 9.11 -12.70
N ILE A 176 6.69 8.15 -11.84
CA ILE A 176 6.15 6.85 -12.28
C ILE A 176 4.63 6.72 -12.17
N GLY A 177 3.99 7.61 -11.40
CA GLY A 177 2.57 7.65 -11.07
C GLY A 177 2.16 6.68 -9.96
N SER A 178 0.91 6.82 -9.50
CA SER A 178 0.33 6.01 -8.41
C SER A 178 0.18 4.52 -8.72
N ALA A 179 0.29 4.13 -10.00
CA ALA A 179 0.31 2.76 -10.46
C ALA A 179 1.66 2.34 -11.08
N GLY A 180 2.70 3.18 -10.99
CA GLY A 180 3.96 2.97 -11.69
C GLY A 180 4.75 1.72 -11.27
N ALA A 181 4.51 1.24 -10.05
CA ALA A 181 5.08 0.02 -9.49
C ALA A 181 4.00 -0.99 -9.09
N ASN A 182 2.83 -0.97 -9.75
CA ASN A 182 1.69 -1.79 -9.35
C ASN A 182 2.02 -3.30 -9.25
N TYR A 183 1.84 -3.87 -8.06
CA TYR A 183 2.22 -5.24 -7.66
C TYR A 183 3.73 -5.55 -7.70
N MET A 184 4.60 -4.60 -8.02
CA MET A 184 6.04 -4.83 -8.18
C MET A 184 6.80 -4.69 -6.86
N SER A 185 7.97 -5.32 -6.79
CA SER A 185 8.96 -5.06 -5.74
C SER A 185 9.87 -3.92 -6.16
N ILE A 186 10.12 -2.93 -5.30
CA ILE A 186 11.13 -1.89 -5.57
C ILE A 186 12.40 -2.22 -4.80
N GLU A 187 13.54 -2.19 -5.47
CA GLU A 187 14.85 -2.26 -4.83
C GLU A 187 15.57 -0.93 -5.01
N TYR A 188 16.03 -0.35 -3.89
CA TYR A 188 16.86 0.86 -3.92
C TYR A 188 18.34 0.47 -3.98
N HIS A 189 19.02 0.96 -5.02
CA HIS A 189 20.43 0.73 -5.32
C HIS A 189 21.16 2.08 -5.42
N GLY A 190 22.46 2.06 -5.67
CA GLY A 190 23.27 3.26 -5.90
C GLY A 190 23.93 3.81 -4.64
N ASP A 191 24.89 4.70 -4.82
CA ASP A 191 25.72 5.21 -3.74
C ASP A 191 24.97 6.19 -2.83
N GLY A 192 23.88 6.79 -3.31
CA GLY A 192 23.02 7.67 -2.51
C GLY A 192 22.26 6.94 -1.40
N VAL A 193 22.07 5.62 -1.50
CA VAL A 193 21.39 4.82 -0.47
C VAL A 193 22.11 4.86 0.88
N LYS A 194 23.45 4.91 0.86
CA LYS A 194 24.28 4.97 2.08
C LYS A 194 24.10 6.28 2.86
N ASN A 195 23.56 7.31 2.20
CA ASN A 195 23.33 8.64 2.78
C ASN A 195 21.92 8.76 3.41
N LEU A 196 21.07 7.75 3.27
CA LEU A 196 19.73 7.71 3.85
C LEU A 196 19.75 6.95 5.17
N SER A 197 19.38 7.61 6.26
CA SER A 197 19.15 6.99 7.58
C SER A 197 18.01 5.95 7.52
N ILE A 198 17.94 5.06 8.51
CA ILE A 198 16.82 4.09 8.60
C ILE A 198 15.46 4.80 8.66
N SER A 199 15.38 5.94 9.35
CA SER A 199 14.17 6.76 9.42
C SER A 199 13.71 7.26 8.04
N GLU A 200 14.66 7.65 7.19
CA GLU A 200 14.40 8.07 5.81
C GLU A 200 14.04 6.89 4.91
N ARG A 201 14.75 5.77 5.04
CA ARG A 201 14.41 4.51 4.33
C ARG A 201 13.00 4.04 4.66
N MET A 202 12.58 4.18 5.92
CA MET A 202 11.20 3.90 6.34
C MET A 202 10.20 4.81 5.63
N THR A 203 10.49 6.10 5.44
CA THR A 203 9.62 7.02 4.68
C THR A 203 9.46 6.56 3.23
N LEU A 204 10.56 6.20 2.54
CA LEU A 204 10.53 5.70 1.17
C LEU A 204 9.78 4.36 1.07
N ALA A 205 10.06 3.43 1.98
CA ALA A 205 9.42 2.13 2.00
C ALA A 205 7.91 2.24 2.30
N ASN A 206 7.50 3.17 3.16
CA ASN A 206 6.10 3.47 3.45
C ASN A 206 5.38 3.99 2.21
N LEU A 207 5.93 5.01 1.55
CA LEU A 207 5.31 5.68 0.39
C LEU A 207 5.33 4.85 -0.90
N ALA A 208 6.14 3.79 -0.97
CA ALA A 208 6.09 2.84 -2.07
C ALA A 208 4.69 2.22 -2.28
N SER A 209 3.90 2.11 -1.20
CA SER A 209 2.51 1.66 -1.27
C SER A 209 1.66 2.54 -2.20
N GLU A 210 2.01 3.82 -2.31
CA GLU A 210 1.24 4.84 -3.02
C GLU A 210 1.60 4.97 -4.50
N MET A 211 2.65 4.28 -4.93
CA MET A 211 2.96 3.98 -6.33
C MET A 211 2.56 2.54 -6.72
N GLY A 212 1.76 1.87 -5.88
CA GLY A 212 1.21 0.55 -6.12
C GLY A 212 2.15 -0.61 -5.80
N ALA A 213 3.34 -0.34 -5.26
CA ALA A 213 4.33 -1.36 -4.95
C ALA A 213 3.80 -2.39 -3.94
N LYS A 214 4.22 -3.64 -4.12
CA LYS A 214 3.97 -4.71 -3.16
C LYS A 214 4.86 -4.59 -1.93
N ASN A 215 6.12 -4.24 -2.15
CA ASN A 215 7.10 -3.88 -1.14
C ASN A 215 8.16 -2.97 -1.77
N ALA A 216 8.95 -2.29 -0.93
CA ALA A 216 10.17 -1.62 -1.35
C ALA A 216 11.26 -1.89 -0.32
N VAL A 217 12.48 -2.17 -0.77
CA VAL A 217 13.54 -2.72 0.08
C VAL A 217 14.88 -2.03 -0.11
N PHE A 218 15.66 -2.01 0.97
CA PHE A 218 17.02 -1.48 1.05
C PHE A 218 18.05 -2.58 1.34
N PRO A 219 19.32 -2.39 0.93
CA PRO A 219 20.38 -3.37 1.16
C PRO A 219 20.69 -3.55 2.65
N PRO A 220 21.20 -4.73 3.06
CA PRO A 220 21.72 -4.95 4.39
C PRO A 220 23.13 -4.34 4.50
N ASP A 221 23.20 -3.02 4.54
CA ASP A 221 24.45 -2.24 4.47
C ASP A 221 24.89 -1.67 5.83
N GLN A 222 25.95 -0.86 5.84
CA GLN A 222 26.53 -0.29 7.06
C GLN A 222 25.56 0.63 7.81
N VAL A 223 24.57 1.24 7.14
CA VAL A 223 23.55 2.05 7.83
C VAL A 223 22.66 1.15 8.68
N LEU A 224 22.30 -0.03 8.15
CA LEU A 224 21.53 -1.00 8.90
C LEU A 224 22.36 -1.64 10.03
N GLU A 225 23.65 -1.91 9.80
CA GLU A 225 24.57 -2.36 10.86
C GLU A 225 24.68 -1.32 11.99
N ALA A 226 24.86 -0.04 11.64
CA ALA A 226 24.94 1.05 12.61
C ALA A 226 23.65 1.20 13.41
N PHE A 227 22.48 1.00 12.77
CA PHE A 227 21.19 1.06 13.44
C PHE A 227 21.01 -0.04 14.50
N TYR A 228 21.41 -1.28 14.20
CA TYR A 228 21.34 -2.37 15.18
C TYR A 228 22.52 -2.40 16.16
N GLY A 229 23.62 -1.69 15.85
CA GLY A 229 24.85 -1.75 16.64
C GLY A 229 25.63 -3.07 16.48
N GLU A 230 25.31 -3.86 15.45
CA GLU A 230 25.94 -5.15 15.16
C GLU A 230 25.98 -5.42 13.65
N LYS A 231 26.83 -6.37 13.22
CA LYS A 231 26.84 -6.81 11.82
C LYS A 231 25.54 -7.49 11.46
N VAL A 232 24.97 -7.14 10.31
CA VAL A 232 23.74 -7.75 9.82
C VAL A 232 24.00 -8.78 8.74
N LYS A 233 23.31 -9.92 8.82
CA LYS A 233 23.24 -10.91 7.75
C LYS A 233 21.89 -10.81 7.07
N GLY A 234 21.83 -10.09 5.96
CA GLY A 234 20.61 -9.93 5.17
C GLY A 234 20.59 -10.72 3.87
N ILE A 235 19.57 -10.43 3.06
CA ILE A 235 19.40 -10.96 1.70
C ILE A 235 19.48 -9.77 0.74
N TRP A 236 20.20 -9.92 -0.37
CA TRP A 236 20.26 -8.91 -1.42
C TRP A 236 20.29 -9.54 -2.80
N ALA A 237 19.89 -8.81 -3.83
CA ALA A 237 19.88 -9.28 -5.21
C ALA A 237 21.26 -9.79 -5.68
N ASP A 238 21.26 -10.73 -6.62
CA ASP A 238 22.48 -11.21 -7.28
C ASP A 238 23.05 -10.13 -8.20
N GLU A 239 24.38 -10.14 -8.35
CA GLU A 239 25.02 -9.38 -9.40
C GLU A 239 24.48 -9.83 -10.78
N GLY A 240 24.01 -8.88 -11.58
CA GLY A 240 23.37 -9.15 -12.87
C GLY A 240 21.95 -9.72 -12.78
N ALA A 241 21.24 -9.54 -11.67
CA ALA A 241 19.79 -9.74 -11.60
C ALA A 241 19.07 -8.87 -12.66
N ARG A 242 17.98 -9.39 -13.24
CA ARG A 242 17.22 -8.68 -14.28
C ARG A 242 16.00 -8.01 -13.67
N TYR A 243 15.83 -6.73 -13.98
CA TYR A 243 14.71 -5.92 -13.51
C TYR A 243 13.71 -5.67 -14.64
N PHE A 244 12.44 -5.56 -14.28
CA PHE A 244 11.38 -5.21 -15.22
C PHE A 244 11.52 -3.78 -15.72
N LYS A 245 11.91 -2.85 -14.83
CA LYS A 245 12.27 -1.47 -15.15
C LYS A 245 13.42 -1.03 -14.26
N GLU A 246 14.25 -0.15 -14.79
CA GLU A 246 15.33 0.52 -14.07
C GLU A 246 15.15 2.03 -14.18
N TYR A 247 15.33 2.74 -13.08
CA TYR A 247 15.36 4.19 -13.03
C TYR A 247 16.67 4.63 -12.37
N GLU A 248 17.24 5.72 -12.87
CA GLU A 248 18.38 6.39 -12.26
C GLU A 248 17.93 7.79 -11.82
N ILE A 249 18.27 8.16 -10.59
CA ILE A 249 17.89 9.44 -9.99
C ILE A 249 19.15 10.07 -9.41
N ASP A 250 19.54 11.21 -9.95
CA ASP A 250 20.52 12.08 -9.31
C ASP A 250 19.83 12.83 -8.17
N LEU A 251 20.26 12.57 -6.93
CA LEU A 251 19.66 13.17 -5.75
C LEU A 251 19.86 14.69 -5.71
N SER A 252 20.87 15.23 -6.41
CA SER A 252 21.16 16.67 -6.43
C SER A 252 20.15 17.49 -7.25
N ASP A 253 19.39 16.85 -8.15
CA ASP A 253 18.35 17.49 -8.96
C ASP A 253 17.05 17.73 -8.18
N LEU A 254 16.90 17.09 -7.02
CA LEU A 254 15.66 17.14 -6.26
C LEU A 254 15.44 18.52 -5.65
N VAL A 255 14.17 18.88 -5.58
CA VAL A 255 13.67 20.09 -4.91
C VAL A 255 12.58 19.71 -3.92
N PRO A 256 12.20 20.58 -2.97
CA PRO A 256 11.04 20.34 -2.13
C PRO A 256 9.76 20.24 -2.97
N LEU A 257 8.92 19.27 -2.65
CA LEU A 257 7.72 18.94 -3.42
C LEU A 257 6.48 18.88 -2.53
N VAL A 258 5.32 19.05 -3.15
CA VAL A 258 4.03 18.65 -2.59
C VAL A 258 3.29 17.69 -3.51
N ALA A 259 2.54 16.76 -2.93
CA ALA A 259 1.44 16.13 -3.64
C ALA A 259 0.18 16.98 -3.44
N ALA A 260 -0.29 17.61 -4.52
CA ALA A 260 -1.51 18.40 -4.52
C ALA A 260 -2.76 17.49 -4.53
N PRO A 261 -3.89 17.94 -3.96
CA PRO A 261 -5.11 17.15 -3.93
C PRO A 261 -5.64 16.85 -5.35
N HIS A 262 -6.43 15.80 -5.55
CA HIS A 262 -6.76 14.72 -4.62
C HIS A 262 -6.01 13.42 -4.93
N HIS A 263 -4.84 13.52 -5.56
CA HIS A 263 -4.07 12.37 -6.00
C HIS A 263 -2.61 12.49 -5.55
N VAL A 264 -2.06 11.40 -5.01
CA VAL A 264 -0.69 11.38 -4.48
C VAL A 264 0.37 11.61 -5.57
N ASP A 265 0.04 11.31 -6.83
CA ASP A 265 0.86 11.52 -8.02
C ASP A 265 0.61 12.86 -8.73
N ASN A 266 -0.29 13.71 -8.21
CA ASN A 266 -0.40 15.12 -8.62
C ASN A 266 0.71 15.95 -7.93
N VAL A 267 1.96 15.63 -8.28
CA VAL A 267 3.15 16.18 -7.65
C VAL A 267 3.51 17.51 -8.30
N LYS A 268 3.83 18.50 -7.46
CA LYS A 268 4.19 19.86 -7.86
C LYS A 268 5.37 20.33 -7.03
N SER A 269 6.24 21.15 -7.62
CA SER A 269 7.23 21.86 -6.83
C SER A 269 6.56 22.96 -5.99
N ILE A 270 7.24 23.40 -4.93
CA ILE A 270 6.71 24.51 -4.11
C ILE A 270 6.50 25.78 -4.95
N ALA A 271 7.33 26.00 -5.98
CA ALA A 271 7.21 27.11 -6.93
C ALA A 271 5.83 27.16 -7.59
N GLU A 272 5.29 25.99 -7.94
CA GLU A 272 4.06 25.85 -8.73
C GLU A 272 2.78 26.02 -7.90
N VAL A 273 2.89 25.93 -6.58
CA VAL A 273 1.76 26.08 -5.63
C VAL A 273 1.94 27.29 -4.72
N LYS A 274 2.81 28.23 -5.10
CA LYS A 274 3.07 29.45 -4.34
C LYS A 274 1.78 30.23 -4.11
N GLY A 275 1.58 30.70 -2.87
CA GLY A 275 0.43 31.51 -2.47
C GLY A 275 -0.83 30.71 -2.13
N VAL A 276 -0.80 29.37 -2.23
CA VAL A 276 -1.87 28.52 -1.68
C VAL A 276 -1.95 28.72 -0.18
N LYS A 277 -3.07 29.28 0.29
CA LYS A 277 -3.35 29.52 1.70
C LYS A 277 -3.67 28.22 2.41
N LEU A 278 -3.22 28.12 3.65
CA LEU A 278 -3.39 26.95 4.50
C LEU A 278 -4.07 27.34 5.81
N ASN A 279 -4.86 26.41 6.32
CA ASN A 279 -5.57 26.57 7.59
C ASN A 279 -4.99 25.64 8.66
N GLN A 280 -4.44 24.50 8.25
CA GLN A 280 -4.02 23.44 9.17
C GLN A 280 -2.77 22.71 8.66
N GLY A 281 -1.92 22.30 9.58
CA GLY A 281 -0.73 21.49 9.36
C GLY A 281 -0.76 20.21 10.19
N LEU A 282 -0.27 19.10 9.64
CA LEU A 282 -0.01 17.86 10.40
C LEU A 282 1.43 17.41 10.18
N ILE A 283 2.21 17.33 11.27
CA ILE A 283 3.55 16.69 11.29
C ILE A 283 3.43 15.42 12.13
N GLY A 284 3.81 14.27 11.59
CA GLY A 284 3.72 13.01 12.32
C GLY A 284 3.37 11.81 11.46
N THR A 285 2.57 10.93 12.05
CA THR A 285 2.07 9.66 11.46
C THR A 285 3.18 8.60 11.33
N CYS A 286 2.85 7.43 10.77
CA CYS A 286 3.86 6.40 10.48
C CYS A 286 4.88 6.85 9.41
N THR A 287 4.52 7.83 8.57
CA THR A 287 5.38 8.28 7.47
C THR A 287 6.51 9.18 7.94
N ASN A 288 6.21 10.18 8.79
CA ASN A 288 7.18 11.18 9.26
C ASN A 288 6.87 11.69 10.69
N GLY A 289 6.71 10.78 11.65
CA GLY A 289 6.56 11.08 13.08
C GLY A 289 7.73 10.60 13.93
N ARG A 290 8.89 10.33 13.32
CA ARG A 290 10.09 9.86 14.01
C ARG A 290 10.85 11.04 14.64
N LEU A 291 11.79 10.73 15.53
CA LEU A 291 12.49 11.75 16.32
C LEU A 291 13.23 12.75 15.41
N GLU A 292 13.82 12.28 14.31
CA GLU A 292 14.50 13.12 13.32
C GLU A 292 13.52 14.10 12.63
N ASP A 293 12.32 13.64 12.27
CA ASP A 293 11.28 14.49 11.68
C ASP A 293 10.84 15.60 12.65
N LEU A 294 10.67 15.23 13.93
CA LEU A 294 10.30 16.18 14.98
C LEU A 294 11.42 17.19 15.27
N ARG A 295 12.69 16.77 15.21
CA ARG A 295 13.85 17.67 15.31
C ARG A 295 13.88 18.69 14.17
N ILE A 296 13.60 18.26 12.94
CA ILE A 296 13.51 19.17 11.78
C ILE A 296 12.45 20.24 12.03
N ALA A 297 11.24 19.83 12.40
CA ALA A 297 10.14 20.74 12.70
C ALA A 297 10.49 21.71 13.85
N ALA A 298 11.04 21.20 14.95
CA ALA A 298 11.42 22.01 16.09
C ALA A 298 12.54 23.00 15.76
N LYS A 299 13.55 22.61 14.96
CA LYS A 299 14.62 23.53 14.51
C LYS A 299 14.05 24.74 13.76
N ILE A 300 13.02 24.53 12.94
CA ILE A 300 12.39 25.59 12.14
C ILE A 300 11.51 26.51 13.00
N LEU A 301 10.77 25.92 13.95
CA LEU A 301 9.74 26.58 14.76
C LEU A 301 10.26 27.19 16.07
N ASP A 302 11.45 26.79 16.55
CA ASP A 302 12.00 27.26 17.83
C ASP A 302 12.12 28.80 17.86
N GLY A 303 11.62 29.40 18.95
CA GLY A 303 11.59 30.84 19.14
C GLY A 303 10.62 31.61 18.23
N LYS A 304 9.77 30.94 17.44
CA LYS A 304 8.79 31.55 16.54
C LYS A 304 7.36 31.19 16.94
N GLN A 305 6.37 31.73 16.22
CA GLN A 305 4.95 31.42 16.38
C GLN A 305 4.36 31.00 15.03
N VAL A 306 3.48 30.02 15.03
CA VAL A 306 2.67 29.69 13.85
C VAL A 306 1.80 30.89 13.46
N ALA A 307 1.44 30.96 12.17
CA ALA A 307 0.65 32.04 11.62
C ALA A 307 -0.71 32.17 12.34
N ALA A 308 -1.20 33.40 12.46
CA ALA A 308 -2.50 33.66 13.09
C ALA A 308 -3.62 32.89 12.37
N GLY A 309 -4.41 32.14 13.12
CA GLY A 309 -5.49 31.31 12.58
C GLY A 309 -5.03 29.96 11.99
N PHE A 310 -3.73 29.68 11.95
CA PHE A 310 -3.21 28.39 11.50
C PHE A 310 -3.18 27.37 12.64
N GLN A 311 -3.67 26.15 12.39
CA GLN A 311 -3.66 25.05 13.35
C GLN A 311 -2.55 24.05 13.03
N LEU A 312 -1.49 23.99 13.85
CA LEU A 312 -0.45 22.98 13.70
C LEU A 312 -0.67 21.81 14.66
N LEU A 313 -0.78 20.60 14.10
CA LEU A 313 -0.88 19.34 14.84
C LEU A 313 0.41 18.54 14.73
N VAL A 314 0.86 17.95 15.84
CA VAL A 314 2.06 17.10 15.86
C VAL A 314 1.76 15.75 16.51
N ALA A 315 2.01 14.65 15.80
CA ALA A 315 1.76 13.28 16.27
C ALA A 315 3.04 12.42 16.24
N PRO A 316 3.75 12.28 17.38
CA PRO A 316 4.90 11.38 17.49
C PRO A 316 4.52 9.93 17.20
N ALA A 317 5.34 9.20 16.44
CA ALA A 317 4.97 7.88 15.92
C ALA A 317 4.92 6.77 16.97
N SER A 318 5.57 6.92 18.12
CA SER A 318 5.48 6.01 19.27
C SER A 318 5.68 6.73 20.59
N LYS A 319 5.31 6.06 21.69
CA LYS A 319 5.53 6.51 23.05
C LYS A 319 7.02 6.77 23.33
N GLU A 320 7.89 5.90 22.85
CA GLU A 320 9.34 5.99 23.01
C GLU A 320 9.87 7.25 22.33
N ILE A 321 9.48 7.48 21.07
CA ILE A 321 9.82 8.71 20.34
C ILE A 321 9.27 9.95 21.05
N TYR A 322 8.04 9.85 21.59
CA TYR A 322 7.43 10.95 22.32
C TYR A 322 8.25 11.28 23.58
N LEU A 323 8.62 10.27 24.37
CA LEU A 323 9.44 10.45 25.58
C LEU A 323 10.82 11.04 25.25
N ASP A 324 11.47 10.58 24.19
CA ASP A 324 12.75 11.15 23.73
C ASP A 324 12.59 12.60 23.27
N ALA A 325 11.51 12.92 22.55
CA ALA A 325 11.22 14.30 22.15
C ALA A 325 10.93 15.21 23.36
N ILE A 326 10.31 14.69 24.44
CA ILE A 326 10.15 15.42 25.70
C ILE A 326 11.52 15.67 26.33
N LYS A 327 12.36 14.64 26.42
CA LYS A 327 13.70 14.71 27.01
C LYS A 327 14.60 15.71 26.31
N GLU A 328 14.51 15.82 24.98
CA GLU A 328 15.25 16.80 24.17
C GLU A 328 14.63 18.20 24.17
N GLY A 329 13.48 18.40 24.83
CA GLY A 329 12.76 19.67 24.84
C GLY A 329 12.09 20.02 23.50
N ILE A 330 12.04 19.09 22.54
CA ILE A 330 11.41 19.25 21.22
C ILE A 330 9.92 19.55 21.40
N ILE A 331 9.23 18.77 22.24
CA ILE A 331 7.81 18.96 22.53
C ILE A 331 7.55 20.36 23.09
N THR A 332 8.38 20.82 24.02
CA THR A 332 8.28 22.18 24.58
C THR A 332 8.44 23.26 23.51
N LYS A 333 9.42 23.11 22.60
CA LYS A 333 9.64 24.07 21.51
C LYS A 333 8.43 24.15 20.57
N LEU A 334 7.90 22.99 20.18
CA LEU A 334 6.74 22.90 19.29
C LEU A 334 5.49 23.50 19.95
N MET A 335 5.23 23.18 21.22
CA MET A 335 4.10 23.77 21.96
C MET A 335 4.23 25.28 22.12
N LYS A 336 5.44 25.78 22.43
CA LYS A 336 5.71 27.22 22.53
C LYS A 336 5.46 27.96 21.21
N ALA A 337 5.68 27.29 20.07
CA ALA A 337 5.37 27.83 18.76
C ALA A 337 3.89 27.80 18.39
N GLY A 338 3.01 27.23 19.24
CA GLY A 338 1.57 27.15 19.01
C GLY A 338 1.08 25.80 18.45
N ALA A 339 1.93 24.77 18.42
CA ALA A 339 1.52 23.43 18.01
C ALA A 339 0.69 22.72 19.09
N THR A 340 -0.33 21.96 18.66
CA THR A 340 -1.05 21.00 19.49
C THR A 340 -0.44 19.62 19.32
N ILE A 341 0.04 19.03 20.41
CA ILE A 341 0.66 17.71 20.40
C ILE A 341 -0.40 16.65 20.65
N LEU A 342 -0.52 15.70 19.72
CA LEU A 342 -1.45 14.59 19.76
C LEU A 342 -0.83 13.36 20.44
N GLY A 343 -1.66 12.38 20.79
CA GLY A 343 -1.19 11.06 21.21
C GLY A 343 -0.50 10.30 20.07
N SER A 344 0.28 9.28 20.43
CA SER A 344 0.99 8.43 19.46
C SER A 344 0.04 7.44 18.79
N SER A 345 -0.75 7.95 17.84
CA SER A 345 -1.76 7.23 17.06
C SER A 345 -1.84 7.77 15.63
N CYS A 346 -2.60 7.11 14.76
CA CYS A 346 -2.77 7.56 13.37
C CYS A 346 -3.38 8.97 13.28
N GLY A 347 -4.28 9.30 14.22
CA GLY A 347 -4.99 10.57 14.25
C GLY A 347 -5.67 10.90 12.91
N PRO A 348 -5.65 12.17 12.46
CA PRO A 348 -6.43 12.60 11.32
C PRO A 348 -5.89 12.05 9.98
N CYS A 349 -4.74 11.37 9.96
CA CYS A 349 -4.21 10.68 8.77
C CYS A 349 -5.20 9.66 8.16
N LEU A 350 -5.93 8.95 9.02
CA LEU A 350 -6.98 8.00 8.62
C LEU A 350 -8.36 8.68 8.52
N GLY A 351 -8.46 9.94 8.93
CA GLY A 351 -9.74 10.63 9.06
C GLY A 351 -10.53 10.26 10.30
N THR A 352 -9.82 9.84 11.35
CA THR A 352 -10.41 9.57 12.66
C THR A 352 -9.60 10.26 13.77
N GLY A 353 -10.09 10.22 15.02
CA GLY A 353 -9.38 10.85 16.12
C GLY A 353 -9.46 12.39 16.14
N GLN A 354 -8.55 13.02 16.90
CA GLN A 354 -8.49 14.47 17.04
C GLN A 354 -7.83 15.12 15.82
N GLY A 355 -8.29 16.32 15.44
CA GLY A 355 -7.65 17.10 14.38
C GLY A 355 -8.25 16.94 12.98
N ILE A 356 -9.50 16.49 12.87
CA ILE A 356 -10.25 16.48 11.60
C ILE A 356 -10.42 17.93 11.07
N PRO A 357 -10.12 18.21 9.79
CA PRO A 357 -10.25 19.53 9.21
C PRO A 357 -11.71 19.95 9.02
N ALA A 358 -11.97 21.25 9.15
CA ALA A 358 -13.29 21.85 8.89
C ALA A 358 -13.57 21.99 7.38
N ASP A 359 -14.82 22.31 7.04
CA ASP A 359 -15.22 22.57 5.66
C ASP A 359 -14.45 23.75 5.06
N GLY A 360 -13.99 23.60 3.81
CA GLY A 360 -13.22 24.62 3.10
C GLY A 360 -11.76 24.75 3.56
N PHE A 361 -11.31 23.95 4.54
CA PHE A 361 -9.92 24.00 5.00
C PHE A 361 -8.97 23.42 3.96
N THR A 362 -7.83 24.09 3.79
CA THR A 362 -6.67 23.53 3.11
C THR A 362 -5.64 23.10 4.13
N VAL A 363 -5.28 21.82 4.10
CA VAL A 363 -4.36 21.16 5.02
C VAL A 363 -3.06 20.83 4.31
N ILE A 364 -1.92 21.05 4.98
CA ILE A 364 -0.63 20.49 4.56
C ILE A 364 -0.17 19.43 5.57
N SER A 365 0.22 18.25 5.11
CA SER A 365 0.40 17.07 5.98
C SER A 365 1.63 16.26 5.61
N THR A 366 2.32 15.71 6.60
CA THR A 366 3.39 14.73 6.37
C THR A 366 2.87 13.30 6.18
N ALA A 367 1.55 13.10 6.16
CA ALA A 367 0.90 11.83 5.86
C ALA A 367 1.17 11.34 4.42
N ASN A 368 0.64 10.17 4.07
CA ASN A 368 0.92 9.48 2.80
C ASN A 368 -0.21 9.54 1.76
N ARG A 369 -1.44 9.90 2.14
CA ARG A 369 -2.60 9.93 1.24
C ARG A 369 -3.38 11.23 1.33
N ASN A 370 -3.90 11.70 0.20
CA ASN A 370 -4.67 12.93 0.06
C ASN A 370 -5.93 12.80 -0.82
N PHE A 371 -6.45 11.58 -0.98
CA PHE A 371 -7.71 11.38 -1.68
C PHE A 371 -8.87 12.11 -0.99
N LEU A 372 -9.92 12.41 -1.77
CA LEU A 372 -11.09 13.13 -1.28
C LEU A 372 -11.69 12.46 -0.04
N GLY A 373 -11.81 13.22 1.06
CA GLY A 373 -12.33 12.71 2.33
C GLY A 373 -11.33 11.93 3.19
N ARG A 374 -10.06 11.79 2.77
CA ARG A 374 -9.05 11.00 3.50
C ARG A 374 -8.90 11.38 4.96
N MET A 375 -8.88 12.67 5.27
CA MET A 375 -8.74 13.16 6.65
C MET A 375 -10.09 13.33 7.36
N GLY A 376 -11.12 12.59 6.96
CA GLY A 376 -12.41 12.53 7.65
C GLY A 376 -13.40 13.61 7.24
N ASN A 377 -12.99 14.53 6.37
CA ASN A 377 -13.86 15.53 5.77
C ASN A 377 -13.63 15.63 4.26
N LYS A 378 -14.69 15.40 3.46
CA LYS A 378 -14.66 15.48 1.99
C LYS A 378 -14.61 16.91 1.45
N ASN A 379 -14.93 17.90 2.28
CA ASN A 379 -14.92 19.32 1.91
C ASN A 379 -13.55 19.99 2.21
N ALA A 380 -12.55 19.22 2.64
CA ALA A 380 -11.20 19.67 2.89
C ALA A 380 -10.23 19.30 1.76
N GLN A 381 -9.24 20.15 1.52
CA GLN A 381 -8.19 19.96 0.53
C GLN A 381 -6.89 19.57 1.22
N ILE A 382 -6.22 18.51 0.78
CA ILE A 382 -5.06 17.94 1.49
C ILE A 382 -3.83 17.95 0.57
N TYR A 383 -2.80 18.66 0.98
CA TYR A 383 -1.46 18.63 0.39
C TYR A 383 -0.55 17.74 1.23
N LEU A 384 0.29 16.94 0.59
CA LEU A 384 1.31 16.14 1.28
C LEU A 384 2.69 16.74 1.07
N ALA A 385 3.49 16.89 2.12
CA ALA A 385 4.80 17.52 2.04
C ALA A 385 5.78 16.99 3.10
N SER A 386 7.06 17.35 2.99
CA SER A 386 8.08 17.03 3.99
C SER A 386 7.85 17.77 5.33
N PRO A 387 8.38 17.25 6.47
CA PRO A 387 8.28 17.92 7.76
C PRO A 387 8.77 19.37 7.74
N ALA A 388 9.84 19.65 7.00
CA ALA A 388 10.36 21.00 6.86
C ALA A 388 9.39 21.92 6.11
N THR A 389 8.83 21.47 4.98
CA THR A 389 7.84 22.22 4.22
C THR A 389 6.60 22.50 5.07
N VAL A 390 6.10 21.52 5.82
CA VAL A 390 4.95 21.73 6.74
C VAL A 390 5.30 22.74 7.84
N ALA A 391 6.47 22.63 8.46
CA ALA A 391 6.90 23.53 9.53
C ALA A 391 7.08 24.98 9.03
N CYS A 392 7.72 25.18 7.87
CA CYS A 392 7.85 26.50 7.26
C CYS A 392 6.49 27.08 6.88
N SER A 393 5.60 26.25 6.31
CA SER A 393 4.26 26.66 5.93
C SER A 393 3.38 27.03 7.13
N ALA A 394 3.62 26.40 8.29
CA ALA A 394 2.93 26.73 9.54
C ALA A 394 3.29 28.13 10.05
N LEU A 395 4.50 28.64 9.75
CA LEU A 395 4.92 29.99 10.13
C LEU A 395 4.27 31.08 9.27
N THR A 396 3.97 30.77 8.00
CA THR A 396 3.49 31.75 7.01
C THR A 396 1.99 31.66 6.74
N GLY A 397 1.37 30.50 7.01
CA GLY A 397 -0.02 30.21 6.65
C GLY A 397 -0.21 29.94 5.15
N GLU A 398 0.86 29.67 4.41
CA GLU A 398 0.85 29.34 2.99
C GLU A 398 1.94 28.32 2.65
N ILE A 399 1.78 27.55 1.56
CA ILE A 399 2.79 26.57 1.17
C ILE A 399 4.13 27.29 0.92
N THR A 400 5.15 26.92 1.71
CA THR A 400 6.44 27.65 1.79
C THR A 400 7.62 26.72 1.61
N ASP A 401 8.56 27.12 0.75
CA ASP A 401 9.80 26.38 0.48
C ASP A 401 10.72 26.46 1.71
N PRO A 402 11.27 25.33 2.21
CA PRO A 402 12.19 25.33 3.33
C PRO A 402 13.56 25.93 3.02
N ARG A 403 13.91 26.14 1.75
CA ARG A 403 15.18 26.74 1.30
C ARG A 403 15.09 28.26 1.23
N THR A 404 16.25 28.92 1.24
CA THR A 404 16.37 30.39 1.20
C THR A 404 17.03 30.92 -0.08
N ASP A 405 17.51 30.05 -0.96
CA ASP A 405 18.22 30.42 -2.20
C ASP A 405 17.32 30.41 -3.45
N ALA A 406 17.87 30.86 -4.59
CA ALA A 406 17.14 31.06 -5.85
C ALA A 406 16.59 29.77 -6.53
N SER A 407 16.92 28.56 -6.03
CA SER A 407 16.43 27.29 -6.56
C SER A 407 14.93 27.04 -6.30
N TYR A 408 14.24 27.95 -5.58
CA TYR A 408 12.79 27.91 -5.37
C TYR A 408 11.95 28.09 -6.64
N GLN A 409 12.54 28.42 -7.79
CA GLN A 409 11.80 28.61 -9.06
C GLN A 409 11.73 27.36 -9.95
N ILE A 410 12.39 26.27 -9.57
CA ILE A 410 12.42 25.03 -10.35
C ILE A 410 11.02 24.40 -10.35
N LYS A 411 10.51 24.05 -11.53
CA LYS A 411 9.25 23.30 -11.70
C LYS A 411 9.52 21.80 -11.63
N PHE A 412 8.53 21.04 -11.19
CA PHE A 412 8.61 19.59 -11.27
C PHE A 412 8.63 19.14 -12.74
N PRO A 413 9.62 18.34 -13.18
CA PRO A 413 9.85 18.09 -14.61
C PRO A 413 8.91 17.05 -15.22
N PHE A 414 8.15 16.30 -14.41
CA PHE A 414 7.26 15.24 -14.89
C PHE A 414 5.80 15.69 -14.84
N GLN A 415 5.06 15.40 -15.91
CA GLN A 415 3.61 15.55 -15.96
C GLN A 415 3.00 14.20 -16.36
N LYS A 416 1.98 13.76 -15.61
CA LYS A 416 1.18 12.59 -15.99
C LYS A 416 -0.15 13.04 -16.57
N GLU A 417 -0.46 12.52 -17.75
CA GLU A 417 -1.79 12.63 -18.33
C GLU A 417 -2.78 11.76 -17.56
N GLN A 418 -3.98 12.29 -17.31
CA GLN A 418 -5.07 11.49 -16.78
C GLN A 418 -5.62 10.61 -17.91
N ASN A 419 -5.68 9.30 -17.68
CA ASN A 419 -6.22 8.38 -18.66
C ASN A 419 -7.72 8.60 -18.86
N ALA A 420 -8.17 8.56 -20.10
CA ALA A 420 -9.59 8.58 -20.43
C ALA A 420 -10.27 7.26 -20.01
N THR A 421 -11.46 7.37 -19.41
CA THR A 421 -12.30 6.20 -19.13
C THR A 421 -12.86 5.64 -20.44
N ILE A 422 -12.54 4.39 -20.76
CA ILE A 422 -13.10 3.68 -21.91
C ILE A 422 -14.46 3.10 -21.53
N LEU A 423 -15.48 3.32 -22.38
CA LEU A 423 -16.80 2.71 -22.28
C LEU A 423 -17.05 1.87 -23.53
N ILE A 424 -17.53 0.65 -23.34
CA ILE A 424 -17.86 -0.27 -24.44
C ILE A 424 -19.26 0.06 -24.95
N GLN A 425 -19.37 0.32 -26.25
CA GLN A 425 -20.66 0.57 -26.89
C GLN A 425 -21.41 -0.75 -27.09
N GLU A 426 -22.74 -0.76 -27.03
CA GLU A 426 -23.55 -1.98 -27.24
C GLU A 426 -23.28 -2.67 -28.58
N SER A 427 -22.85 -1.91 -29.59
CA SER A 427 -22.49 -2.43 -30.92
C SER A 427 -21.13 -3.12 -30.97
N ASP A 428 -20.27 -2.93 -29.98
CA ASP A 428 -18.94 -3.53 -29.90
C ASP A 428 -19.00 -4.89 -29.21
N ASN A 429 -19.12 -5.96 -30.00
CA ASN A 429 -19.13 -7.31 -29.44
C ASN A 429 -17.75 -7.68 -28.88
N ARG A 430 -17.66 -7.72 -27.54
CA ARG A 430 -16.46 -8.12 -26.78
C ARG A 430 -16.34 -9.60 -26.48
N LYS A 431 -17.40 -10.40 -26.68
CA LYS A 431 -17.36 -11.87 -26.47
C LYS A 431 -17.25 -12.63 -27.80
N SER A 432 -16.22 -13.46 -27.92
CA SER A 432 -16.00 -14.40 -29.03
C SER A 432 -15.33 -15.68 -28.52
N ASN A 433 -15.78 -16.86 -28.96
CA ASN A 433 -15.18 -18.16 -28.60
C ASN A 433 -14.98 -18.39 -27.08
N GLY A 434 -15.93 -17.92 -26.25
CA GLY A 434 -15.85 -18.01 -24.79
C GLY A 434 -14.82 -17.06 -24.15
N VAL A 435 -14.32 -16.08 -24.91
CA VAL A 435 -13.35 -15.08 -24.44
C VAL A 435 -13.94 -13.68 -24.52
N TRP A 436 -13.86 -12.94 -23.41
CA TRP A 436 -14.16 -11.53 -23.30
C TRP A 436 -12.89 -10.70 -23.52
N ASP A 437 -12.85 -9.91 -24.59
CA ASP A 437 -11.68 -9.13 -25.00
C ASP A 437 -11.74 -7.67 -24.50
N TYR A 438 -11.03 -7.40 -23.41
CA TYR A 438 -10.73 -6.07 -22.91
C TYR A 438 -9.22 -5.81 -22.91
N SER A 439 -8.47 -6.41 -23.86
CA SER A 439 -7.00 -6.32 -23.96
C SER A 439 -6.49 -4.90 -24.25
N ASP A 440 -7.36 -4.07 -24.83
CA ASP A 440 -7.18 -2.63 -25.11
C ASP A 440 -7.64 -1.72 -23.97
N VAL A 441 -8.27 -2.27 -22.92
CA VAL A 441 -8.77 -1.50 -21.78
C VAL A 441 -7.76 -1.55 -20.63
N ASP A 442 -6.93 -0.52 -20.58
CA ASP A 442 -6.07 -0.26 -19.43
C ASP A 442 -6.86 0.47 -18.32
N HIS A 443 -6.47 0.27 -17.07
CA HIS A 443 -7.03 0.92 -15.89
C HIS A 443 -8.51 0.65 -15.63
N LEU A 444 -9.04 -0.50 -16.08
CA LEU A 444 -10.40 -0.91 -15.73
C LEU A 444 -10.52 -1.01 -14.21
N ASN A 445 -11.24 -0.07 -13.61
CA ASN A 445 -11.29 0.08 -12.16
C ASN A 445 -12.50 -0.63 -11.55
N THR A 446 -12.48 -0.84 -10.23
CA THR A 446 -13.56 -1.58 -9.55
C THR A 446 -14.90 -0.86 -9.58
N ASP A 447 -14.96 0.46 -9.80
CA ASP A 447 -16.23 1.19 -9.98
C ASP A 447 -16.86 0.89 -11.33
N GLN A 448 -16.06 0.80 -12.39
CA GLN A 448 -16.50 0.37 -13.72
C GLN A 448 -16.92 -1.10 -13.72
N MET A 449 -16.28 -1.92 -12.88
CA MET A 449 -16.68 -3.32 -12.74
C MET A 449 -17.93 -3.51 -11.89
N PHE A 450 -18.13 -2.68 -10.85
CA PHE A 450 -19.29 -2.67 -9.98
C PHE A 450 -19.44 -1.31 -9.29
N ALA A 451 -20.54 -0.61 -9.56
CA ALA A 451 -20.73 0.78 -9.16
C ALA A 451 -20.67 0.99 -7.63
N GLY A 452 -19.97 2.04 -7.18
CA GLY A 452 -19.72 2.28 -5.74
C GLY A 452 -20.93 2.61 -4.90
N ASN A 453 -21.92 3.29 -5.47
CA ASN A 453 -23.19 3.57 -4.80
C ASN A 453 -23.91 2.28 -4.39
N LEU A 454 -23.74 1.18 -5.12
CA LEU A 454 -24.41 -0.09 -4.83
C LEU A 454 -23.74 -0.87 -3.68
N THR A 455 -22.54 -0.49 -3.25
CA THR A 455 -21.74 -1.24 -2.26
C THR A 455 -22.47 -1.42 -0.92
N TYR A 456 -23.35 -0.49 -0.55
CA TYR A 456 -24.11 -0.52 0.69
C TYR A 456 -25.53 -1.09 0.53
N GLU A 457 -25.99 -1.24 -0.71
CA GLU A 457 -27.32 -1.77 -1.04
C GLU A 457 -27.26 -3.26 -1.35
N VAL A 458 -26.18 -3.69 -2.01
CA VAL A 458 -25.90 -5.09 -2.35
C VAL A 458 -24.73 -5.57 -1.49
N LEU A 459 -24.99 -6.53 -0.62
CA LEU A 459 -23.97 -7.10 0.25
C LEU A 459 -22.94 -7.86 -0.58
N SER A 460 -21.66 -7.78 -0.20
CA SER A 460 -20.61 -8.56 -0.88
C SER A 460 -20.79 -10.08 -0.75
N SER A 461 -21.58 -10.52 0.25
CA SER A 461 -21.97 -11.91 0.46
C SER A 461 -23.16 -12.36 -0.39
N ASP A 462 -23.76 -11.48 -1.18
CA ASP A 462 -24.88 -11.77 -2.08
C ASP A 462 -24.42 -11.79 -3.56
N PRO A 463 -23.78 -12.88 -4.01
CA PRO A 463 -23.27 -12.97 -5.37
C PRO A 463 -24.37 -12.89 -6.44
N ALA A 464 -25.59 -13.37 -6.13
CA ALA A 464 -26.72 -13.32 -7.03
C ALA A 464 -27.24 -11.88 -7.19
N GLY A 465 -27.24 -11.10 -6.11
CA GLY A 465 -27.53 -9.67 -6.14
C GLY A 465 -26.45 -8.86 -6.86
N ILE A 466 -25.18 -9.29 -6.82
CA ILE A 466 -24.07 -8.61 -7.51
C ILE A 466 -24.14 -8.80 -9.03
N HIS A 467 -24.45 -10.02 -9.49
CA HIS A 467 -24.32 -10.42 -10.89
C HIS A 467 -25.00 -9.48 -11.90
N PRO A 468 -26.27 -9.02 -11.71
CA PRO A 468 -26.94 -8.10 -12.63
C PRO A 468 -26.28 -6.72 -12.80
N HIS A 469 -25.34 -6.38 -11.91
CA HIS A 469 -24.65 -5.10 -11.89
C HIS A 469 -23.19 -5.21 -12.34
N LEU A 470 -22.70 -6.41 -12.64
CA LEU A 470 -21.35 -6.59 -13.13
C LEU A 470 -21.18 -5.88 -14.46
N PHE A 471 -20.19 -4.99 -14.49
CA PHE A 471 -19.75 -4.19 -15.63
C PHE A 471 -20.83 -3.24 -16.17
N LYS A 472 -21.91 -3.02 -15.40
CA LYS A 472 -22.98 -2.10 -15.79
C LYS A 472 -22.45 -0.68 -15.94
N GLY A 473 -22.78 -0.03 -17.06
CA GLY A 473 -22.27 1.28 -17.46
C GLY A 473 -20.85 1.26 -18.05
N PHE A 474 -20.16 0.11 -18.06
CA PHE A 474 -18.91 -0.11 -18.78
C PHE A 474 -19.11 -0.99 -20.00
N ASP A 475 -19.69 -2.18 -19.82
CA ASP A 475 -20.15 -3.12 -20.86
C ASP A 475 -21.47 -3.75 -20.37
N ASP A 476 -22.58 -3.11 -20.73
CA ASP A 476 -23.93 -3.53 -20.30
C ASP A 476 -24.34 -4.92 -20.84
N SER A 477 -23.61 -5.46 -21.84
CA SER A 477 -23.87 -6.78 -22.39
C SER A 477 -23.29 -7.92 -21.53
N PHE A 478 -22.34 -7.61 -20.62
CA PHE A 478 -21.57 -8.60 -19.88
C PHE A 478 -22.45 -9.51 -19.02
N ALA A 479 -23.20 -8.95 -18.07
CA ALA A 479 -24.00 -9.72 -17.11
C ALA A 479 -25.03 -10.62 -17.79
N GLY A 480 -25.59 -10.20 -18.94
CA GLY A 480 -26.59 -10.98 -19.68
C GLY A 480 -26.01 -12.09 -20.57
N ARG A 481 -24.70 -12.11 -20.82
CA ARG A 481 -24.07 -13.00 -21.80
C ARG A 481 -22.91 -13.83 -21.25
N VAL A 482 -22.41 -13.53 -20.06
CA VAL A 482 -21.33 -14.30 -19.43
C VAL A 482 -21.83 -15.71 -19.10
N GLU A 483 -21.02 -16.72 -19.39
CA GLU A 483 -21.34 -18.13 -19.18
C GLU A 483 -20.25 -18.83 -18.37
N GLU A 484 -20.61 -19.92 -17.70
CA GLU A 484 -19.64 -20.75 -16.98
C GLU A 484 -18.56 -21.27 -17.93
N GLY A 485 -17.29 -21.08 -17.57
CA GLY A 485 -16.15 -21.45 -18.39
C GLY A 485 -15.54 -20.30 -19.19
N ASP A 486 -16.23 -19.16 -19.30
CA ASP A 486 -15.72 -17.98 -20.00
C ASP A 486 -14.38 -17.50 -19.41
N ILE A 487 -13.55 -16.90 -20.27
CA ILE A 487 -12.25 -16.32 -19.92
C ILE A 487 -12.28 -14.82 -20.21
N LEU A 488 -11.73 -14.03 -19.29
CA LEU A 488 -11.59 -12.59 -19.49
C LEU A 488 -10.14 -12.26 -19.87
N ILE A 489 -9.95 -11.37 -20.83
CA ILE A 489 -8.65 -10.77 -21.14
C ILE A 489 -8.72 -9.28 -20.81
N GLY A 490 -7.72 -8.74 -20.10
CA GLY A 490 -7.69 -7.33 -19.69
C GLY A 490 -6.33 -6.67 -19.89
N GLY A 491 -6.33 -5.35 -19.98
CA GLY A 491 -5.14 -4.52 -20.12
C GLY A 491 -4.30 -4.36 -18.85
N GLU A 492 -3.66 -3.20 -18.72
CA GLU A 492 -2.82 -2.80 -17.60
C GLU A 492 -3.66 -2.39 -16.37
N ASN A 493 -3.12 -2.60 -15.17
CA ASN A 493 -3.67 -2.14 -13.91
C ASN A 493 -5.15 -2.53 -13.72
N PHE A 494 -5.50 -3.76 -14.12
CA PHE A 494 -6.85 -4.30 -14.00
C PHE A 494 -7.32 -4.37 -12.54
N GLY A 495 -8.56 -3.95 -12.28
CA GLY A 495 -9.17 -3.94 -10.95
C GLY A 495 -8.62 -2.84 -10.04
N CYS A 496 -8.12 -1.74 -10.59
CA CYS A 496 -7.62 -0.62 -9.80
C CYS A 496 -8.75 0.16 -9.08
N GLY A 497 -8.38 1.09 -8.20
CA GLY A 497 -9.34 1.87 -7.42
C GLY A 497 -9.72 1.22 -6.09
N SER A 498 -11.01 1.27 -5.75
CA SER A 498 -11.50 0.90 -4.42
C SER A 498 -11.32 -0.59 -4.10
N SER A 499 -11.09 -0.90 -2.82
CA SER A 499 -10.83 -2.27 -2.32
C SER A 499 -12.06 -3.19 -2.22
N ARG A 500 -13.11 -2.94 -3.01
CA ARG A 500 -14.35 -3.73 -2.96
C ARG A 500 -14.08 -5.12 -3.52
N GLU A 501 -14.62 -6.12 -2.85
CA GLU A 501 -14.56 -7.51 -3.31
C GLU A 501 -15.69 -7.87 -4.27
N HIS A 502 -16.75 -7.05 -4.39
CA HIS A 502 -17.92 -7.33 -5.22
C HIS A 502 -17.59 -7.79 -6.64
N PRO A 503 -16.69 -7.13 -7.40
CA PRO A 503 -16.40 -7.61 -8.75
C PRO A 503 -15.70 -8.98 -8.76
N ALA A 504 -14.81 -9.25 -7.80
CA ALA A 504 -14.19 -10.56 -7.66
C ALA A 504 -15.22 -11.66 -7.32
N VAL A 505 -16.12 -11.37 -6.38
CA VAL A 505 -17.24 -12.26 -6.01
C VAL A 505 -18.14 -12.54 -7.21
N GLY A 506 -18.56 -11.48 -7.92
CA GLY A 506 -19.48 -11.60 -9.03
C GLY A 506 -18.87 -12.33 -10.23
N LEU A 507 -17.61 -12.05 -10.59
CA LEU A 507 -16.91 -12.78 -11.66
C LEU A 507 -16.74 -14.27 -11.31
N ALA A 508 -16.37 -14.59 -10.06
CA ALA A 508 -16.29 -15.97 -9.58
C ALA A 508 -17.67 -16.66 -9.62
N HIS A 509 -18.73 -15.96 -9.22
CA HIS A 509 -20.10 -16.47 -9.24
C HIS A 509 -20.64 -16.71 -10.66
N ALA A 510 -20.32 -15.81 -11.60
CA ALA A 510 -20.65 -15.94 -13.01
C ALA A 510 -19.96 -17.15 -13.69
N GLY A 511 -19.04 -17.83 -13.00
CA GLY A 511 -18.35 -19.00 -13.51
C GLY A 511 -17.18 -18.66 -14.44
N VAL A 512 -16.65 -17.42 -14.37
CA VAL A 512 -15.44 -17.03 -15.11
C VAL A 512 -14.28 -17.91 -14.69
N ARG A 513 -13.74 -18.66 -15.65
CA ARG A 513 -12.70 -19.68 -15.42
C ARG A 513 -11.36 -19.05 -15.04
N ALA A 514 -11.00 -17.96 -15.71
CA ALA A 514 -9.79 -17.19 -15.41
C ALA A 514 -9.88 -15.78 -16.00
N VAL A 515 -9.09 -14.87 -15.43
CA VAL A 515 -8.85 -13.53 -15.95
C VAL A 515 -7.36 -13.40 -16.31
N VAL A 516 -7.05 -13.13 -17.58
CA VAL A 516 -5.69 -12.99 -18.10
C VAL A 516 -5.39 -11.52 -18.35
N VAL A 517 -4.39 -10.95 -17.68
CA VAL A 517 -4.15 -9.49 -17.67
C VAL A 517 -2.69 -9.13 -17.88
N LYS A 518 -2.43 -7.94 -18.46
CA LYS A 518 -1.06 -7.40 -18.57
C LYS A 518 -0.48 -7.06 -17.20
N SER A 519 -1.28 -6.42 -16.36
CA SER A 519 -0.98 -6.19 -14.94
C SER A 519 -2.27 -5.99 -14.15
N VAL A 520 -2.19 -6.14 -12.82
CA VAL A 520 -3.36 -6.19 -11.94
C VAL A 520 -3.10 -5.39 -10.68
N ASN A 521 -4.10 -4.66 -10.22
CA ASN A 521 -4.04 -4.02 -8.91
C ASN A 521 -3.87 -5.04 -7.79
N ARG A 522 -2.93 -4.76 -6.88
CA ARG A 522 -2.60 -5.68 -5.78
C ARG A 522 -3.78 -6.08 -4.90
N ILE A 523 -4.71 -5.18 -4.64
CA ILE A 523 -5.85 -5.46 -3.76
C ILE A 523 -6.82 -6.37 -4.48
N PHE A 524 -7.11 -6.06 -5.74
CA PHE A 524 -7.99 -6.87 -6.57
C PHE A 524 -7.46 -8.28 -6.77
N TYR A 525 -6.16 -8.44 -7.06
CA TYR A 525 -5.56 -9.77 -7.23
C TYR A 525 -5.74 -10.65 -5.99
N ARG A 526 -5.52 -10.09 -4.79
CA ARG A 526 -5.71 -10.84 -3.53
C ARG A 526 -7.18 -11.18 -3.30
N SER A 527 -8.07 -10.20 -3.48
CA SER A 527 -9.52 -10.38 -3.37
C SER A 527 -10.01 -11.49 -4.29
N ALA A 528 -9.58 -11.50 -5.55
CA ALA A 528 -9.95 -12.51 -6.52
C ALA A 528 -9.54 -13.92 -6.10
N ILE A 529 -8.28 -14.14 -5.70
CA ILE A 529 -7.84 -15.45 -5.19
C ILE A 529 -8.65 -15.86 -3.96
N ASN A 530 -8.93 -14.92 -3.06
CA ASN A 530 -9.73 -15.19 -1.85
C ASN A 530 -11.17 -15.58 -2.15
N GLN A 531 -11.73 -15.10 -3.27
CA GLN A 531 -13.08 -15.45 -3.75
C GLN A 531 -13.08 -16.62 -4.74
N GLY A 532 -11.92 -17.22 -5.03
CA GLY A 532 -11.81 -18.36 -5.95
C GLY A 532 -11.74 -17.99 -7.44
N LEU A 533 -11.52 -16.71 -7.76
CA LEU A 533 -11.27 -16.24 -9.12
C LEU A 533 -9.77 -16.31 -9.43
N LEU A 534 -9.40 -17.06 -10.46
CA LEU A 534 -8.01 -17.18 -10.90
C LEU A 534 -7.61 -15.98 -11.79
N LEU A 535 -6.46 -15.37 -11.48
CA LEU A 535 -5.80 -14.43 -12.38
C LEU A 535 -4.47 -14.96 -12.89
N ILE A 536 -4.25 -14.76 -14.19
CA ILE A 536 -2.99 -15.01 -14.87
C ILE A 536 -2.43 -13.66 -15.30
N VAL A 537 -1.27 -13.29 -14.77
CA VAL A 537 -0.61 -12.02 -15.11
C VAL A 537 0.49 -12.31 -16.13
N SER A 538 0.24 -11.97 -17.40
CA SER A 538 1.18 -12.15 -18.50
C SER A 538 0.92 -11.17 -19.64
N ARG A 539 1.83 -10.20 -19.81
CA ARG A 539 1.81 -9.26 -20.94
C ARG A 539 1.97 -9.97 -22.29
N GLU A 540 2.76 -11.02 -22.33
CA GLU A 540 3.04 -11.78 -23.54
C GLU A 540 1.77 -12.47 -24.07
N ILE A 541 1.00 -13.10 -23.17
CA ILE A 541 -0.25 -13.77 -23.53
C ILE A 541 -1.27 -12.72 -24.01
N VAL A 542 -1.48 -11.65 -23.24
CA VAL A 542 -2.44 -10.60 -23.62
C VAL A 542 -2.05 -9.92 -24.93
N GLY A 543 -0.76 -9.61 -25.14
CA GLY A 543 -0.28 -8.98 -26.37
C GLY A 543 -0.28 -9.90 -27.59
N SER A 544 -0.40 -11.21 -27.38
CA SER A 544 -0.44 -12.21 -28.46
C SER A 544 -1.85 -12.57 -28.91
N TYR A 545 -2.86 -12.24 -28.09
CA TYR A 545 -4.27 -12.49 -28.37
C TYR A 545 -4.81 -11.51 -29.43
N GLN A 546 -5.61 -12.03 -30.35
CA GLN A 546 -6.39 -11.27 -31.32
C GLN A 546 -7.86 -11.62 -31.20
N LYS A 547 -8.74 -10.68 -31.57
CA LYS A 547 -10.19 -10.89 -31.55
C LYS A 547 -10.56 -12.15 -32.33
N ASN A 548 -11.38 -13.00 -31.72
CA ASN A 548 -11.80 -14.34 -32.18
C ASN A 548 -10.75 -15.46 -32.06
N ASP A 549 -9.60 -15.25 -31.42
CA ASP A 549 -8.72 -16.36 -31.08
C ASP A 549 -9.42 -17.33 -30.11
N VAL A 550 -9.10 -18.62 -30.23
CA VAL A 550 -9.50 -19.63 -29.24
C VAL A 550 -8.43 -19.69 -28.16
N LEU A 551 -8.81 -19.44 -26.92
CA LEU A 551 -7.92 -19.48 -25.76
C LEU A 551 -8.29 -20.68 -24.86
N THR A 552 -7.33 -21.58 -24.62
CA THR A 552 -7.50 -22.70 -23.69
C THR A 552 -6.44 -22.69 -22.59
N LEU A 553 -6.83 -23.17 -21.41
CA LEU A 553 -6.01 -23.20 -20.22
C LEU A 553 -5.83 -24.64 -19.74
N ASP A 554 -4.58 -25.07 -19.59
CA ASP A 554 -4.20 -26.29 -18.89
C ASP A 554 -3.42 -25.92 -17.63
N PHE A 555 -4.08 -26.03 -16.48
CA PHE A 555 -3.48 -25.67 -15.19
C PHE A 555 -2.58 -26.76 -14.62
N GLN A 556 -2.74 -28.01 -15.05
CA GLN A 556 -1.88 -29.11 -14.59
C GLN A 556 -0.52 -29.01 -15.26
N GLU A 557 -0.52 -28.80 -16.58
CA GLU A 557 0.72 -28.64 -17.36
C GLU A 557 1.30 -27.23 -17.26
N GLY A 558 0.53 -26.25 -16.76
CA GLY A 558 0.96 -24.85 -16.66
C GLY A 558 1.09 -24.20 -18.03
N VAL A 559 0.08 -24.37 -18.88
CA VAL A 559 0.11 -23.93 -20.28
C VAL A 559 -1.14 -23.16 -20.66
N VAL A 560 -0.94 -22.07 -21.41
CA VAL A 560 -2.01 -21.35 -22.12
C VAL A 560 -1.79 -21.50 -23.61
N HIS A 561 -2.85 -21.85 -24.34
CA HIS A 561 -2.83 -21.87 -25.80
C HIS A 561 -3.66 -20.73 -26.37
N ILE A 562 -3.14 -20.08 -27.40
CA ILE A 562 -3.87 -19.13 -28.25
C ILE A 562 -3.72 -19.63 -29.69
N GLY A 563 -4.76 -20.31 -30.20
CA GLY A 563 -4.64 -21.09 -31.43
C GLY A 563 -3.51 -22.13 -31.33
N GLU A 564 -2.53 -22.06 -32.24
CA GLU A 564 -1.35 -22.95 -32.22
C GLU A 564 -0.22 -22.48 -31.29
N LYS A 565 -0.28 -21.22 -30.81
CA LYS A 565 0.76 -20.67 -29.93
C LYS A 565 0.64 -21.27 -28.54
N ARG A 566 1.77 -21.68 -27.98
CA ARG A 566 1.89 -22.25 -26.63
C ARG A 566 2.67 -21.29 -25.74
N PHE A 567 2.08 -20.90 -24.62
CA PHE A 567 2.71 -20.08 -23.59
C PHE A 567 2.81 -20.86 -22.29
N GLU A 568 4.00 -20.85 -21.68
CA GLU A 568 4.20 -21.43 -20.36
C GLU A 568 3.80 -20.43 -19.28
N ILE A 569 3.02 -20.90 -18.32
CA ILE A 569 2.71 -20.18 -17.10
C ILE A 569 3.26 -20.97 -15.90
N PRO A 570 3.68 -20.30 -14.82
CA PRO A 570 4.08 -21.00 -13.61
C PRO A 570 2.97 -21.94 -13.14
N ALA A 571 3.32 -23.20 -12.91
CA ALA A 571 2.37 -24.19 -12.41
C ALA A 571 1.71 -23.69 -11.12
N LEU A 572 0.38 -23.83 -11.03
CA LEU A 572 -0.36 -23.42 -9.85
C LEU A 572 -0.08 -24.43 -8.72
N PRO A 573 0.39 -23.98 -7.55
CA PRO A 573 0.59 -24.90 -6.42
C PRO A 573 -0.70 -25.64 -6.06
N ASP A 574 -0.61 -26.91 -5.67
CA ASP A 574 -1.78 -27.73 -5.31
C ASP A 574 -2.70 -27.04 -4.30
N LYS A 575 -2.13 -26.41 -3.29
CA LYS A 575 -2.88 -25.64 -2.28
C LYS A 575 -3.68 -24.50 -2.89
N LEU A 576 -3.13 -23.80 -3.88
CA LEU A 576 -3.84 -22.74 -4.59
C LEU A 576 -4.95 -23.31 -5.48
N GLN A 577 -4.69 -24.42 -6.18
CA GLN A 577 -5.73 -25.11 -6.95
C GLN A 577 -6.90 -25.54 -6.05
N GLN A 578 -6.61 -25.99 -4.83
CA GLN A 578 -7.64 -26.32 -3.85
C GLN A 578 -8.44 -25.08 -3.40
N ILE A 579 -7.79 -23.92 -3.19
CA ILE A 579 -8.50 -22.66 -2.90
C ILE A 579 -9.50 -22.33 -4.01
N ILE A 580 -9.07 -22.41 -5.27
CA ILE A 580 -9.95 -22.14 -6.43
C ILE A 580 -11.08 -23.18 -6.50
N LYS A 581 -10.77 -24.47 -6.37
CA LYS A 581 -11.78 -25.57 -6.38
C LYS A 581 -12.81 -25.45 -5.25
N SER A 582 -12.38 -25.00 -4.08
CA SER A 582 -13.25 -24.73 -2.93
C SER A 582 -14.06 -23.44 -3.08
N LYS A 583 -13.93 -22.71 -4.19
CA LYS A 583 -14.57 -21.41 -4.43
C LYS A 583 -14.18 -20.37 -3.36
N GLY A 584 -12.89 -20.31 -3.03
CA GLY A 584 -12.31 -19.29 -2.17
C GLY A 584 -11.62 -19.80 -0.90
N LEU A 585 -10.85 -18.89 -0.28
CA LEU A 585 -9.96 -19.19 0.83
C LEU A 585 -10.72 -19.65 2.08
N VAL A 586 -11.84 -18.99 2.40
CA VAL A 586 -12.68 -19.33 3.57
C VAL A 586 -13.17 -20.77 3.48
N ASN A 587 -13.69 -21.18 2.33
CA ASN A 587 -14.23 -22.52 2.12
C ASN A 587 -13.13 -23.57 2.18
N TRP A 588 -11.98 -23.32 1.54
CA TRP A 588 -10.84 -24.23 1.61
C TRP A 588 -10.37 -24.44 3.05
N VAL A 589 -10.20 -23.36 3.81
CA VAL A 589 -9.76 -23.43 5.22
C VAL A 589 -10.77 -24.16 6.11
N ARG A 590 -12.07 -24.15 5.78
CA ARG A 590 -13.10 -24.94 6.48
C ARG A 590 -13.01 -26.44 6.17
N THR A 591 -12.72 -26.79 4.92
CA THR A 591 -12.75 -28.18 4.44
C THR A 591 -11.50 -29.00 4.76
N VAL A 592 -10.36 -28.34 4.97
CA VAL A 592 -9.10 -28.99 5.31
C VAL A 592 -9.01 -29.10 6.84
N ILE A 593 -9.44 -30.25 7.36
CA ILE A 593 -9.28 -30.65 8.77
C ILE A 593 -7.87 -31.17 9.00
#